data_AF-B8KY43-F1
#
_entry.id   AF-B8KY43-F1
#
_cell.length_a   1.000
_cell.length_b   1.000
_cell.length_c   1.000
_cell.angle_alpha   90.00
_cell.angle_beta   90.00
_cell.angle_gamma   90.00
#
_symmetry.space_group_name_H-M   'P 1'
#
loop_
_entity.id
_entity.type
_entity.pdbx_description
1 polymer ?
#
loop_
_entity_poly.entity_id
_entity_poly.type
_entity_poly.pdbx_seq_one_letter_code
_entity_poly.pdbx_strand_id
1 'polypeptide(L)'
;MRAEGVRRIAILSDEPEKYRDKSQFPNDVSFHHRDELDAVQRELREVAGVSVLIYDQTCAAEKRRMRKRGDYPDPDKRMFINEAVCEGCGDCSAQSNCLSIYPLDTELGRKRKIDQSSCNKDFSCVKGFCPSFVTVEGGRLKKAPALGHSDDFTMRVDALPTPEPQSLEHNFDLLVAGIGGTGVVTVGQLITMAAHLEGKGASVLDFTGFAQKGGAVISHVRIGSSPETLHQVRIADGRADAVVACDVVVGTDPRCIRVLAKNRTRVLVNHTEIPSGQFVQNRNADIHINERIDSLRGAVGGDRVEIVQANVLMERIMGNTVYSNVFLLGYAWQRGLIPVSLKALLKAIELNGVNIEENKRALSWGRLSAEECSYVTRAAGLMDEPKPAKSLEELIAHRANLLVAYQNEDYAQKYRDFVAKVQDCEQSVSPDGQALTDSVAKYLYKLMAYKDEYEVARLYTDGDFLRKLGETFEGDYQLTFHMAPPIFNRELDADGRPKKRQFGSWMMVALKVLARFKSIRGSAIDPFNYFAERREERALIGDYRSLIEELMNGLNQDNLAVAVECATLPDQVRGYGPVKEKSIIKYRELREAYLHRFHNPSSVVQIQEVA
;
A
#
# COMPACT_ATOMS: atom_id res chain seq x y z
N MET A 1 -29.16 14.54 -26.39
CA MET A 1 -29.64 14.13 -25.05
C MET A 1 -31.05 14.65 -24.77
N ARG A 2 -31.29 15.96 -24.60
CA ARG A 2 -32.66 16.46 -24.36
C ARG A 2 -33.63 16.19 -25.52
N ALA A 3 -33.19 16.41 -26.76
CA ALA A 3 -33.96 16.04 -27.94
C ALA A 3 -34.33 14.54 -28.01
N GLU A 4 -33.57 13.67 -27.32
CA GLU A 4 -33.80 12.22 -27.22
C GLU A 4 -34.76 11.85 -26.06
N GLY A 5 -35.41 12.82 -25.41
CA GLY A 5 -36.41 12.58 -24.37
C GLY A 5 -35.87 12.37 -22.95
N VAL A 6 -34.59 12.61 -22.69
CA VAL A 6 -34.02 12.59 -21.32
C VAL A 6 -34.75 13.60 -20.44
N ARG A 7 -35.25 13.15 -19.28
CA ARG A 7 -36.07 13.93 -18.34
C ARG A 7 -35.27 14.70 -17.29
N ARG A 8 -34.14 14.16 -16.84
CA ARG A 8 -33.25 14.78 -15.84
C ARG A 8 -31.80 14.65 -16.26
N ILE A 9 -31.04 15.75 -16.19
CA ILE A 9 -29.61 15.78 -16.50
C ILE A 9 -28.87 16.42 -15.33
N ALA A 10 -27.98 15.67 -14.69
CA ALA A 10 -27.10 16.17 -13.64
C ALA A 10 -25.65 16.13 -14.11
N ILE A 11 -24.93 17.23 -13.94
CA ILE A 11 -23.49 17.34 -14.19
C ILE A 11 -22.78 17.34 -12.84
N LEU A 12 -21.88 16.39 -12.64
CA LEU A 12 -20.97 16.36 -11.50
C LEU A 12 -19.55 16.72 -11.94
N SER A 13 -18.85 17.53 -11.15
CA SER A 13 -17.45 17.86 -11.38
C SER A 13 -16.68 18.03 -10.07
N ASP A 14 -15.36 17.90 -10.12
CA ASP A 14 -14.45 18.31 -9.04
C ASP A 14 -14.28 19.84 -8.96
N GLU A 15 -14.71 20.57 -9.98
CA GLU A 15 -14.65 22.04 -10.08
C GLU A 15 -15.96 22.59 -10.69
N PRO A 16 -17.13 22.37 -10.07
CA PRO A 16 -18.42 22.77 -10.65
C PRO A 16 -18.53 24.28 -10.94
N GLU A 17 -17.76 25.11 -10.23
CA GLU A 17 -17.63 26.56 -10.42
C GLU A 17 -17.03 26.97 -11.77
N LYS A 18 -16.39 26.05 -12.51
CA LYS A 18 -15.91 26.33 -13.88
C LYS A 18 -17.05 26.58 -14.87
N TYR A 19 -18.25 26.07 -14.56
CA TYR A 19 -19.47 26.30 -15.32
C TYR A 19 -20.11 27.66 -14.95
N ARG A 20 -19.42 28.75 -15.31
CA ARG A 20 -19.85 30.11 -14.99
C ARG A 20 -21.09 30.54 -15.77
N ASP A 21 -21.14 30.20 -17.06
CA ASP A 21 -22.25 30.54 -17.95
C ASP A 21 -23.20 29.35 -18.11
N LYS A 22 -24.18 29.27 -17.20
CA LYS A 22 -25.20 28.20 -17.22
C LYS A 22 -26.20 28.34 -18.37
N SER A 23 -26.25 29.48 -19.07
CA SER A 23 -27.18 29.71 -20.18
C SER A 23 -26.87 28.86 -21.42
N GLN A 24 -25.63 28.34 -21.51
CA GLN A 24 -25.22 27.41 -22.56
C GLN A 24 -25.82 26.00 -22.38
N PHE A 25 -26.46 25.75 -21.24
CA PHE A 25 -27.07 24.47 -20.90
C PHE A 25 -28.60 24.61 -20.87
N PRO A 26 -29.35 23.52 -21.14
CA PRO A 26 -30.79 23.51 -20.92
C PRO A 26 -31.15 23.90 -19.47
N ASN A 27 -32.26 24.61 -19.27
CA ASN A 27 -32.66 25.18 -17.97
C ASN A 27 -32.75 24.16 -16.81
N ASP A 28 -33.02 22.90 -17.11
CA ASP A 28 -33.22 21.83 -16.12
C ASP A 28 -31.95 21.00 -15.85
N VAL A 29 -30.77 21.51 -16.22
CA VAL A 29 -29.47 20.90 -15.89
C VAL A 29 -29.02 21.37 -14.51
N SER A 30 -28.74 20.44 -13.62
CA SER A 30 -28.14 20.74 -12.32
C SER A 30 -26.63 20.53 -12.35
N PHE A 31 -25.91 21.34 -11.57
CA PHE A 31 -24.47 21.24 -11.40
C PHE A 31 -24.19 20.95 -9.95
N HIS A 32 -23.48 19.86 -9.70
CA HIS A 32 -23.20 19.36 -8.35
C HIS A 32 -21.70 19.13 -8.20
N HIS A 33 -21.19 19.28 -6.99
CA HIS A 33 -19.83 18.86 -6.70
C HIS A 33 -19.80 17.33 -6.64
N ARG A 34 -18.68 16.69 -7.04
CA ARG A 34 -18.53 15.22 -7.02
C ARG A 34 -18.84 14.56 -5.67
N ASP A 35 -18.76 15.33 -4.59
CA ASP A 35 -19.04 14.86 -3.22
C ASP A 35 -20.52 14.52 -3.02
N GLU A 36 -21.38 15.04 -3.90
CA GLU A 36 -22.83 14.80 -3.89
C GLU A 36 -23.21 13.59 -4.76
N LEU A 37 -22.25 12.83 -5.29
CA LEU A 37 -22.49 11.74 -6.25
C LEU A 37 -23.57 10.75 -5.78
N ASP A 38 -23.46 10.22 -4.55
CA ASP A 38 -24.43 9.26 -4.03
C ASP A 38 -25.82 9.89 -3.86
N ALA A 39 -25.89 11.10 -3.33
CA ALA A 39 -27.15 11.83 -3.18
C ALA A 39 -27.82 12.08 -4.54
N VAL A 40 -27.05 12.50 -5.54
CA VAL A 40 -27.55 12.70 -6.91
C VAL A 40 -27.96 11.37 -7.54
N GLN A 41 -27.20 10.28 -7.36
CA GLN A 41 -27.59 8.96 -7.87
C GLN A 41 -28.93 8.49 -7.28
N ARG A 42 -29.17 8.73 -5.99
CA ARG A 42 -30.46 8.45 -5.34
C ARG A 42 -31.56 9.34 -5.86
N GLU A 43 -31.31 10.64 -6.06
CA GLU A 43 -32.26 11.57 -6.68
C GLU A 43 -32.66 11.10 -8.09
N LEU A 44 -31.68 10.75 -8.92
CA LEU A 44 -31.91 10.30 -10.30
C LEU A 44 -32.71 9.00 -10.37
N ARG A 45 -32.54 8.10 -9.39
CA ARG A 45 -33.29 6.84 -9.28
C ARG A 45 -34.80 7.06 -9.14
N GLU A 46 -35.22 8.14 -8.48
CA GLU A 46 -36.62 8.46 -8.25
C GLU A 46 -37.29 9.16 -9.45
N VAL A 47 -36.53 9.55 -10.48
CA VAL A 47 -37.07 10.24 -11.66
C VAL A 47 -37.72 9.24 -12.61
N ALA A 48 -39.02 9.43 -12.87
CA ALA A 48 -39.72 8.68 -13.91
C ALA A 48 -39.20 9.03 -15.32
N GLY A 49 -38.77 8.01 -16.07
CA GLY A 49 -38.21 8.14 -17.42
C GLY A 49 -36.69 8.02 -17.44
N VAL A 50 -36.04 8.57 -18.47
CA VAL A 50 -34.57 8.48 -18.62
C VAL A 50 -33.90 9.65 -17.90
N SER A 51 -33.04 9.34 -16.93
CA SER A 51 -32.11 10.29 -16.31
C SER A 51 -30.69 10.10 -16.85
N VAL A 52 -29.91 11.18 -16.94
CA VAL A 52 -28.49 11.13 -17.32
C VAL A 52 -27.65 11.81 -16.24
N LEU A 53 -26.58 11.13 -15.85
CA LEU A 53 -25.51 11.67 -15.02
C LEU A 53 -24.26 11.85 -15.88
N ILE A 54 -23.81 13.10 -16.01
CA ILE A 54 -22.57 13.44 -16.71
C ILE A 54 -21.51 13.68 -15.64
N TYR A 55 -20.48 12.83 -15.63
CA TYR A 55 -19.38 12.96 -14.70
C TYR A 55 -18.18 13.61 -15.43
N ASP A 56 -18.01 14.91 -15.22
CA ASP A 56 -16.94 15.70 -15.84
C ASP A 56 -15.75 15.85 -14.88
N GLN A 57 -14.84 14.90 -15.00
CA GLN A 57 -13.56 14.90 -14.30
C GLN A 57 -12.50 14.25 -15.20
N THR A 58 -11.37 14.94 -15.39
CA THR A 58 -10.23 14.33 -16.08
C THR A 58 -9.72 13.12 -15.31
N CYS A 59 -9.57 11.97 -15.98
CA CYS A 59 -9.10 10.77 -15.32
C CYS A 59 -7.65 10.93 -14.81
N ALA A 60 -7.29 10.16 -13.79
CA ALA A 60 -5.97 10.24 -13.15
C ALA A 60 -4.80 10.02 -14.12
N ALA A 61 -4.93 9.09 -15.07
CA ALA A 61 -3.89 8.76 -16.04
C ALA A 61 -3.61 9.97 -16.96
N GLU A 62 -4.66 10.63 -17.44
CA GLU A 62 -4.51 11.82 -18.30
C GLU A 62 -3.99 13.01 -17.50
N LYS A 63 -4.46 13.26 -16.27
CA LYS A 63 -3.90 14.31 -15.39
C LYS A 63 -2.38 14.15 -15.23
N ARG A 64 -1.87 12.91 -15.03
CA ARG A 64 -0.41 12.68 -14.96
C ARG A 64 0.29 12.95 -16.27
N ARG A 65 -0.28 12.48 -17.38
CA ARG A 65 0.31 12.66 -18.72
C ARG A 65 0.42 14.14 -19.06
N MET A 66 -0.63 14.91 -18.82
CA MET A 66 -0.65 16.35 -19.03
C MET A 66 0.31 17.08 -18.09
N ARG A 67 0.39 16.73 -16.79
CA ARG A 67 1.39 17.31 -15.87
C ARG A 67 2.83 17.06 -16.32
N LYS A 68 3.13 15.86 -16.84
CA LYS A 68 4.46 15.56 -17.42
C LYS A 68 4.79 16.42 -18.63
N ARG A 69 3.77 16.84 -19.39
CA ARG A 69 3.92 17.74 -20.56
C ARG A 69 3.89 19.22 -20.19
N GLY A 70 3.49 19.56 -18.96
CA GLY A 70 3.26 20.94 -18.53
C GLY A 70 1.87 21.48 -18.86
N ASP A 71 0.96 20.66 -19.41
CA ASP A 71 -0.38 21.07 -19.88
C ASP A 71 -1.44 21.06 -18.77
N TYR A 72 -1.07 20.76 -17.52
CA TYR A 72 -2.00 20.68 -16.38
C TYR A 72 -1.34 21.14 -15.09
N PRO A 73 -2.06 21.84 -14.18
CA PRO A 73 -1.50 22.30 -12.92
C PRO A 73 -0.90 21.17 -12.10
N ASP A 74 0.33 21.37 -11.59
CA ASP A 74 0.94 20.49 -10.62
C ASP A 74 0.96 21.17 -9.24
N PRO A 75 0.04 20.80 -8.32
CA PRO A 75 0.00 21.42 -7.01
C PRO A 75 1.29 21.17 -6.24
N ASP A 76 1.83 22.23 -5.63
CA ASP A 76 3.00 22.14 -4.74
C ASP A 76 2.59 21.68 -3.33
N LYS A 77 1.84 20.57 -3.32
CA LYS A 77 1.16 20.00 -2.17
C LYS A 77 1.27 18.49 -2.24
N ARG A 78 1.70 17.87 -1.14
CA ARG A 78 1.82 16.42 -1.00
C ARG A 78 1.18 15.96 0.28
N MET A 79 0.61 14.76 0.24
CA MET A 79 0.04 14.13 1.43
C MET A 79 1.05 13.18 2.02
N PHE A 80 1.17 13.23 3.33
CA PHE A 80 1.97 12.33 4.13
C PHE A 80 1.10 11.70 5.21
N ILE A 81 1.37 10.43 5.54
CA ILE A 81 0.71 9.71 6.62
C ILE A 81 1.76 9.42 7.68
N ASN A 82 1.56 9.90 8.91
CA ASN A 82 2.31 9.43 10.06
C ASN A 82 1.82 8.01 10.40
N GLU A 83 2.58 6.98 10.05
CA GLU A 83 2.19 5.58 10.26
C GLU A 83 2.07 5.21 11.74
N ALA A 84 2.79 5.92 12.62
CA ALA A 84 2.69 5.71 14.06
C ALA A 84 1.30 6.12 14.58
N VAL A 85 0.70 7.17 14.00
CA VAL A 85 -0.68 7.60 14.27
C VAL A 85 -1.68 6.75 13.49
N CYS A 86 -1.38 6.31 12.28
CA CYS A 86 -2.31 5.49 11.47
C CYS A 86 -2.80 4.24 12.22
N GLU A 87 -4.11 3.96 12.17
CA GLU A 87 -4.70 2.72 12.73
C GLU A 87 -4.91 1.61 11.68
N GLY A 88 -4.54 1.84 10.42
CA GLY A 88 -4.75 0.83 9.36
C GLY A 88 -6.23 0.51 9.09
N CYS A 89 -7.14 1.45 9.37
CA CYS A 89 -8.58 1.23 9.28
C CYS A 89 -9.14 1.16 7.85
N GLY A 90 -8.39 1.65 6.86
CA GLY A 90 -8.80 1.64 5.45
C GLY A 90 -9.79 2.73 5.03
N ASP A 91 -10.28 3.58 5.95
CA ASP A 91 -11.28 4.61 5.61
C ASP A 91 -10.76 5.61 4.57
N CYS A 92 -9.46 5.93 4.58
CA CYS A 92 -8.85 6.74 3.51
C CYS A 92 -8.91 6.08 2.13
N SER A 93 -8.79 4.75 2.04
CA SER A 93 -8.93 3.98 0.80
C SER A 93 -10.38 3.93 0.35
N ALA A 94 -11.32 3.66 1.27
CA ALA A 94 -12.76 3.69 0.99
C ALA A 94 -13.23 5.06 0.45
N GLN A 95 -12.73 6.16 1.03
CA GLN A 95 -13.11 7.52 0.64
C GLN A 95 -12.48 8.01 -0.67
N SER A 96 -11.35 7.43 -1.10
CA SER A 96 -10.58 7.92 -2.25
C SER A 96 -10.49 6.97 -3.43
N ASN A 97 -10.81 5.69 -3.22
CA ASN A 97 -10.52 4.60 -4.13
C ASN A 97 -9.04 4.59 -4.62
N CYS A 98 -8.10 5.05 -3.77
CA CYS A 98 -6.76 5.41 -4.20
C CYS A 98 -5.74 4.28 -4.07
N LEU A 99 -5.23 3.83 -5.22
CA LEU A 99 -4.16 2.83 -5.33
C LEU A 99 -2.76 3.36 -4.97
N SER A 100 -2.63 4.62 -4.58
CA SER A 100 -1.37 5.21 -4.11
C SER A 100 -1.24 5.18 -2.59
N ILE A 101 -2.24 4.63 -1.89
CA ILE A 101 -2.18 4.33 -0.46
C ILE A 101 -1.71 2.90 -0.31
N TYR A 102 -0.46 2.72 0.11
CA TYR A 102 0.18 1.41 0.22
C TYR A 102 0.01 0.84 1.63
N PRO A 103 -0.08 -0.49 1.77
CA PRO A 103 0.15 -1.12 3.06
C PRO A 103 1.58 -0.85 3.54
N LEU A 104 1.72 -0.75 4.85
CA LEU A 104 3.02 -0.70 5.50
C LEU A 104 2.94 -1.59 6.73
N ASP A 105 3.55 -2.76 6.68
CA ASP A 105 3.64 -3.63 7.85
C ASP A 105 4.68 -3.09 8.81
N THR A 106 4.25 -2.98 10.07
CA THR A 106 5.06 -2.50 11.18
C THR A 106 4.94 -3.47 12.33
N GLU A 107 5.85 -3.37 13.30
CA GLU A 107 5.74 -4.16 14.52
C GLU A 107 4.44 -3.92 15.29
N LEU A 108 3.77 -2.79 15.08
CA LEU A 108 2.49 -2.42 15.72
C LEU A 108 1.28 -2.74 14.82
N GLY A 109 1.45 -3.65 13.87
CA GLY A 109 0.44 -4.09 12.90
C GLY A 109 0.47 -3.32 11.59
N ARG A 110 -0.45 -3.67 10.70
CA ARG A 110 -0.53 -3.11 9.34
C ARG A 110 -1.02 -1.66 9.33
N LYS A 111 -0.22 -0.77 8.74
CA LYS A 111 -0.47 0.68 8.60
C LYS A 111 -0.66 1.06 7.13
N ARG A 112 -0.75 2.36 6.87
CA ARG A 112 -0.84 2.94 5.54
C ARG A 112 0.27 3.95 5.32
N LYS A 113 0.84 3.97 4.11
CA LYS A 113 1.74 5.02 3.62
C LYS A 113 1.26 5.53 2.27
N ILE A 114 1.71 6.71 1.85
CA ILE A 114 1.42 7.22 0.51
C ILE A 114 2.67 7.04 -0.34
N ASP A 115 2.54 6.33 -1.45
CA ASP A 115 3.57 6.30 -2.48
C ASP A 115 3.61 7.64 -3.20
N GLN A 116 4.64 8.42 -2.91
CA GLN A 116 4.79 9.80 -3.39
C GLN A 116 5.04 9.88 -4.90
N SER A 117 5.57 8.80 -5.47
CA SER A 117 5.85 8.65 -6.90
C SER A 117 4.60 8.43 -7.73
N SER A 118 3.66 7.62 -7.23
CA SER A 118 2.39 7.38 -7.90
C SER A 118 1.26 8.28 -7.43
N CYS A 119 1.44 9.18 -6.47
CA CYS A 119 0.33 10.03 -6.01
C CYS A 119 -0.23 10.93 -7.13
N ASN A 120 -1.56 10.96 -7.29
CA ASN A 120 -2.26 11.82 -8.26
C ASN A 120 -2.50 13.25 -7.76
N LYS A 121 -2.18 13.56 -6.50
CA LYS A 121 -2.42 14.89 -5.90
C LYS A 121 -3.89 15.36 -6.05
N ASP A 122 -4.86 14.45 -5.92
CA ASP A 122 -6.30 14.79 -5.85
C ASP A 122 -6.80 15.01 -4.41
N PHE A 123 -6.00 14.59 -3.43
CA PHE A 123 -6.16 14.78 -1.99
C PHE A 123 -7.47 14.24 -1.38
N SER A 124 -8.23 13.44 -2.14
CA SER A 124 -9.49 12.84 -1.68
C SER A 124 -9.31 11.92 -0.46
N CYS A 125 -8.13 11.31 -0.31
CA CYS A 125 -7.76 10.47 0.83
C CYS A 125 -7.85 11.18 2.20
N VAL A 126 -7.73 12.51 2.23
CA VAL A 126 -7.85 13.33 3.45
C VAL A 126 -9.26 13.29 4.04
N LYS A 127 -10.28 12.99 3.22
CA LYS A 127 -11.66 12.80 3.70
C LYS A 127 -11.80 11.64 4.67
N GLY A 128 -10.88 10.68 4.63
CA GLY A 128 -10.80 9.64 5.64
C GLY A 128 -10.71 10.23 7.05
N PHE A 129 -11.51 9.72 7.98
CA PHE A 129 -11.57 10.16 9.37
C PHE A 129 -10.36 9.64 10.14
N CYS A 130 -9.22 10.26 9.89
CA CYS A 130 -7.92 9.89 10.45
C CYS A 130 -7.05 11.14 10.67
N PRO A 131 -6.53 11.35 11.89
CA PRO A 131 -5.66 12.47 12.22
C PRO A 131 -4.21 12.24 11.78
N SER A 132 -3.87 11.11 11.14
CA SER A 132 -2.51 10.79 10.68
C SER A 132 -2.09 11.56 9.42
N PHE A 133 -3.03 12.21 8.74
CA PHE A 133 -2.75 12.93 7.49
C PHE A 133 -2.16 14.30 7.76
N VAL A 134 -1.04 14.56 7.10
CA VAL A 134 -0.39 15.87 7.07
C VAL A 134 -0.16 16.27 5.62
N THR A 135 -0.54 17.50 5.29
CA THR A 135 -0.11 18.15 4.07
C THR A 135 1.30 18.67 4.23
N VAL A 136 2.15 18.42 3.25
CA VAL A 136 3.41 19.14 3.04
C VAL A 136 3.24 20.08 1.85
N GLU A 137 3.39 21.38 2.08
CA GLU A 137 3.27 22.44 1.06
C GLU A 137 4.63 23.10 0.84
N GLY A 138 5.07 23.25 -0.42
CA GLY A 138 6.41 23.76 -0.76
C GLY A 138 7.53 22.71 -0.77
N GLY A 139 7.30 21.54 -0.15
CA GLY A 139 8.29 20.48 -0.01
C GLY A 139 8.48 19.67 -1.29
N ARG A 140 9.73 19.48 -1.70
CA ARG A 140 10.08 18.59 -2.81
C ARG A 140 10.42 17.22 -2.27
N LEU A 141 10.23 16.17 -3.08
CA LEU A 141 10.72 14.86 -2.69
C LEU A 141 12.24 14.93 -2.62
N LYS A 142 12.77 14.45 -1.50
CA LYS A 142 14.20 14.38 -1.28
C LYS A 142 14.79 13.54 -2.40
N LYS A 143 15.73 14.11 -3.15
CA LYS A 143 16.48 13.31 -4.09
C LYS A 143 17.32 12.34 -3.27
N ALA A 144 17.35 11.08 -3.68
CA ALA A 144 18.30 10.16 -3.09
C ALA A 144 19.72 10.78 -3.18
N PRO A 145 20.61 10.47 -2.23
CA PRO A 145 22.02 10.84 -2.36
C PRO A 145 22.51 10.47 -3.77
N ALA A 146 23.58 11.11 -4.26
CA ALA A 146 24.13 10.83 -5.60
C ALA A 146 24.76 9.41 -5.75
N LEU A 147 24.14 8.40 -5.14
CA LEU A 147 24.33 6.98 -5.33
C LEU A 147 24.10 6.68 -6.81
N GLY A 148 25.18 6.31 -7.49
CA GLY A 148 25.18 6.08 -8.94
C GLY A 148 25.77 7.21 -9.78
N HIS A 149 26.35 8.23 -9.15
CA HIS A 149 27.26 9.19 -9.80
C HIS A 149 28.70 9.08 -9.27
N SER A 150 29.00 8.08 -8.45
CA SER A 150 30.34 7.83 -7.95
C SER A 150 31.20 7.09 -8.97
N ASP A 151 32.50 7.37 -8.97
CA ASP A 151 33.47 6.65 -9.81
C ASP A 151 33.46 5.14 -9.51
N ASP A 152 33.25 4.75 -8.25
CA ASP A 152 33.10 3.35 -7.84
C ASP A 152 31.90 2.66 -8.51
N PHE A 153 30.74 3.33 -8.61
CA PHE A 153 29.58 2.76 -9.28
C PHE A 153 29.87 2.56 -10.77
N THR A 154 30.41 3.57 -11.45
CA THR A 154 30.74 3.51 -12.88
C THR A 154 31.74 2.39 -13.15
N MET A 155 32.82 2.33 -12.37
CA MET A 155 33.84 1.28 -12.49
C MET A 155 33.24 -0.13 -12.34
N ARG A 156 32.33 -0.34 -11.39
CA ARG A 156 31.67 -1.63 -11.18
C ARG A 156 30.76 -2.00 -12.34
N VAL A 157 29.96 -1.05 -12.83
CA VAL A 157 29.06 -1.26 -13.96
C VAL A 157 29.84 -1.60 -15.25
N ASP A 158 30.98 -0.94 -15.46
CA ASP A 158 31.85 -1.18 -16.62
C ASP A 158 32.60 -2.52 -16.51
N ALA A 159 32.86 -3.00 -15.28
CA ALA A 159 33.47 -4.30 -15.02
C ALA A 159 32.49 -5.49 -15.13
N LEU A 160 31.18 -5.25 -15.30
CA LEU A 160 30.19 -6.32 -15.39
C LEU A 160 30.43 -7.20 -16.62
N PRO A 161 30.29 -8.53 -16.48
CA PRO A 161 30.37 -9.43 -17.62
C PRO A 161 29.24 -9.11 -18.60
N THR A 162 29.52 -9.23 -19.89
CA THR A 162 28.48 -9.19 -20.92
C THR A 162 27.91 -10.61 -21.07
N PRO A 163 26.61 -10.83 -20.82
CA PRO A 163 26.00 -12.14 -20.98
C PRO A 163 26.07 -12.61 -22.44
N GLU A 164 26.25 -13.91 -22.64
CA GLU A 164 26.22 -14.48 -23.98
C GLU A 164 24.85 -14.26 -24.63
N PRO A 165 24.81 -13.79 -25.89
CA PRO A 165 23.56 -13.56 -26.58
C PRO A 165 22.84 -14.89 -26.78
N GLN A 166 21.57 -14.95 -26.36
CA GLN A 166 20.77 -16.14 -26.56
C GLN A 166 20.54 -16.38 -28.07
N SER A 167 20.75 -17.63 -28.49
CA SER A 167 20.54 -18.04 -29.88
C SER A 167 19.08 -17.81 -30.29
N LEU A 168 18.89 -17.22 -31.47
CA LEU A 168 17.60 -17.01 -32.12
C LEU A 168 17.35 -18.05 -33.24
N GLU A 169 17.95 -19.24 -33.14
CA GLU A 169 17.56 -20.42 -33.94
C GLU A 169 16.06 -20.72 -33.81
N HIS A 170 15.50 -20.41 -32.63
CA HIS A 170 14.08 -20.37 -32.38
C HIS A 170 13.69 -18.97 -31.91
N ASN A 171 12.44 -18.58 -32.17
CA ASN A 171 11.92 -17.31 -31.65
C ASN A 171 11.95 -17.33 -30.12
N PHE A 172 12.39 -16.24 -29.53
CA PHE A 172 12.42 -16.04 -28.09
C PHE A 172 11.11 -15.44 -27.59
N ASP A 173 10.47 -16.13 -26.64
CA ASP A 173 9.17 -15.77 -26.09
C ASP A 173 9.31 -15.18 -24.67
N LEU A 174 9.18 -13.86 -24.55
CA LEU A 174 9.27 -13.12 -23.29
C LEU A 174 7.90 -12.59 -22.86
N LEU A 175 7.47 -12.95 -21.66
CA LEU A 175 6.30 -12.34 -21.04
C LEU A 175 6.73 -11.22 -20.07
N VAL A 176 6.13 -10.03 -20.20
CA VAL A 176 6.26 -8.96 -19.20
C VAL A 176 4.91 -8.73 -18.56
N ALA A 177 4.81 -8.93 -17.25
CA ALA A 177 3.54 -8.92 -16.53
C ALA A 177 3.60 -7.94 -15.36
N GLY A 178 2.59 -7.08 -15.20
CA GLY A 178 2.53 -6.19 -14.05
C GLY A 178 1.31 -5.29 -14.01
N ILE A 179 1.29 -4.36 -13.06
CA ILE A 179 0.16 -3.46 -12.87
C ILE A 179 0.18 -2.31 -13.88
N GLY A 180 -0.97 -2.01 -14.47
CA GLY A 180 -1.15 -0.93 -15.43
C GLY A 180 -0.79 0.45 -14.87
N GLY A 181 -0.14 1.26 -15.71
CA GLY A 181 0.34 2.60 -15.34
C GLY A 181 1.69 2.63 -14.63
N THR A 182 2.36 1.48 -14.45
CA THR A 182 3.71 1.38 -13.85
C THR A 182 4.86 1.32 -14.87
N GLY A 183 4.57 1.18 -16.16
CA GLY A 183 5.58 1.12 -17.24
C GLY A 183 5.81 -0.26 -17.84
N VAL A 184 4.95 -1.25 -17.57
CA VAL A 184 5.01 -2.60 -18.18
C VAL A 184 5.05 -2.56 -19.71
N VAL A 185 4.13 -1.80 -20.33
CA VAL A 185 4.09 -1.61 -21.80
C VAL A 185 5.38 -0.96 -22.31
N THR A 186 5.94 -0.01 -21.57
CA THR A 186 7.18 0.67 -21.94
C THR A 186 8.36 -0.30 -21.97
N VAL A 187 8.44 -1.26 -21.04
CA VAL A 187 9.48 -2.31 -21.08
C VAL A 187 9.37 -3.13 -22.37
N GLY A 188 8.17 -3.58 -22.74
CA GLY A 188 7.94 -4.30 -23.99
C GLY A 188 8.36 -3.48 -25.22
N GLN A 189 7.96 -2.20 -25.26
CA GLN A 189 8.33 -1.26 -26.34
C GLN A 189 9.84 -1.07 -26.45
N LEU A 190 10.56 -0.85 -25.34
CA LEU A 190 12.01 -0.69 -25.33
C LEU A 190 12.72 -1.92 -25.90
N ILE A 191 12.28 -3.12 -25.52
CA ILE A 191 12.83 -4.38 -26.03
C ILE A 191 12.58 -4.52 -27.53
N THR A 192 11.34 -4.27 -27.99
CA THR A 192 11.02 -4.38 -29.42
C THR A 192 11.74 -3.33 -30.28
N MET A 193 11.90 -2.10 -29.77
CA MET A 193 12.67 -1.07 -30.47
C MET A 193 14.16 -1.46 -30.54
N ALA A 194 14.73 -2.00 -29.47
CA ALA A 194 16.10 -2.50 -29.48
C ALA A 194 16.28 -3.65 -30.50
N ALA A 195 15.34 -4.60 -30.55
CA ALA A 195 15.36 -5.67 -31.56
C ALA A 195 15.25 -5.11 -32.99
N HIS A 196 14.37 -4.12 -33.21
CA HIS A 196 14.21 -3.46 -34.50
C HIS A 196 15.49 -2.75 -34.97
N LEU A 197 16.18 -2.05 -34.07
CA LEU A 197 17.47 -1.39 -34.34
C LEU A 197 18.58 -2.38 -34.75
N GLU A 198 18.44 -3.65 -34.39
CA GLU A 198 19.37 -4.74 -34.76
C GLU A 198 18.94 -5.50 -36.02
N GLY A 199 17.85 -5.11 -36.67
CA GLY A 199 17.31 -5.81 -37.84
C GLY A 199 16.63 -7.15 -37.52
N LYS A 200 16.35 -7.44 -36.24
CA LYS A 200 15.65 -8.65 -35.81
C LYS A 200 14.14 -8.54 -36.06
N GLY A 201 13.48 -9.69 -36.13
CA GLY A 201 12.01 -9.73 -36.04
C GLY A 201 11.56 -9.40 -34.62
N ALA A 202 10.58 -8.51 -34.48
CA ALA A 202 10.02 -8.16 -33.18
C ALA A 202 8.50 -8.03 -33.25
N SER A 203 7.81 -8.54 -32.24
CA SER A 203 6.35 -8.45 -32.10
C SER A 203 5.99 -8.20 -30.64
N VAL A 204 5.04 -7.31 -30.39
CA VAL A 204 4.50 -7.02 -29.06
C VAL A 204 2.98 -7.03 -29.09
N LEU A 205 2.38 -7.76 -28.14
CA LEU A 205 0.93 -7.76 -27.89
C LEU A 205 0.67 -7.42 -26.43
N ASP A 206 0.07 -6.26 -26.20
CA ASP A 206 -0.30 -5.82 -24.86
C ASP A 206 -1.78 -6.12 -24.58
N PHE A 207 -2.04 -6.92 -23.56
CA PHE A 207 -3.35 -7.04 -22.94
C PHE A 207 -3.43 -6.07 -21.77
N THR A 208 -4.25 -5.03 -21.89
CA THR A 208 -4.54 -4.09 -20.81
C THR A 208 -5.94 -4.38 -20.25
N GLY A 209 -6.05 -4.52 -18.93
CA GLY A 209 -7.36 -4.63 -18.28
C GLY A 209 -8.17 -3.33 -18.41
N PHE A 210 -9.50 -3.42 -18.33
CA PHE A 210 -10.42 -2.26 -18.40
C PHE A 210 -10.31 -1.28 -17.22
N ALA A 211 -9.55 -1.61 -16.17
CA ALA A 211 -9.42 -0.77 -14.99
C ALA A 211 -8.59 0.49 -15.32
N GLN A 212 -9.13 1.67 -14.97
CA GLN A 212 -8.47 2.97 -15.21
C GLN A 212 -7.10 3.12 -14.52
N LYS A 213 -6.85 2.37 -13.44
CA LYS A 213 -5.57 2.23 -12.74
C LYS A 213 -5.58 0.91 -11.95
N GLY A 214 -4.43 0.25 -11.78
CA GLY A 214 -4.35 -0.98 -10.98
C GLY A 214 -4.76 -2.27 -11.69
N GLY A 215 -5.19 -2.18 -12.97
CA GLY A 215 -5.54 -3.36 -13.77
C GLY A 215 -4.31 -4.18 -14.14
N ALA A 216 -4.49 -5.47 -14.34
CA ALA A 216 -3.46 -6.35 -14.89
C ALA A 216 -3.08 -5.92 -16.31
N VAL A 217 -1.77 -5.81 -16.57
CA VAL A 217 -1.20 -5.65 -17.90
C VAL A 217 -0.24 -6.79 -18.18
N ILE A 218 -0.45 -7.46 -19.31
CA ILE A 218 0.36 -8.58 -19.77
C ILE A 218 0.85 -8.26 -21.18
N SER A 219 2.16 -8.15 -21.36
CA SER A 219 2.82 -7.89 -22.63
C SER A 219 3.49 -9.17 -23.13
N HIS A 220 3.07 -9.67 -24.27
CA HIS A 220 3.74 -10.76 -24.98
C HIS A 220 4.75 -10.17 -25.94
N VAL A 221 6.04 -10.34 -25.65
CA VAL A 221 7.14 -9.88 -26.48
C VAL A 221 7.77 -11.08 -27.16
N ARG A 222 7.84 -11.07 -28.49
CA ARG A 222 8.43 -12.15 -29.28
C ARG A 222 9.54 -11.59 -30.16
N ILE A 223 10.69 -12.26 -30.16
CA ILE A 223 11.86 -11.84 -30.92
C ILE A 223 12.30 -13.01 -31.80
N GLY A 224 12.43 -12.74 -33.11
CA GLY A 224 12.89 -13.70 -34.10
C GLY A 224 14.19 -13.23 -34.75
N SER A 225 14.88 -14.12 -35.45
CA SER A 225 16.07 -13.75 -36.23
C SER A 225 15.74 -12.77 -37.36
N SER A 226 14.53 -12.84 -37.93
CA SER A 226 13.99 -11.88 -38.89
C SER A 226 12.46 -11.72 -38.72
N PRO A 227 11.83 -10.66 -39.28
CA PRO A 227 10.39 -10.47 -39.19
C PRO A 227 9.57 -11.66 -39.73
N GLU A 228 10.08 -12.34 -40.76
CA GLU A 228 9.40 -13.46 -41.44
C GLU A 228 9.27 -14.70 -40.56
N THR A 229 10.07 -14.84 -39.49
CA THR A 229 10.00 -15.99 -38.58
C THR A 229 8.86 -15.87 -37.56
N LEU A 230 8.21 -14.70 -37.45
CA LEU A 230 7.17 -14.42 -36.46
C LEU A 230 5.76 -14.58 -37.06
N HIS A 231 5.18 -15.78 -36.96
CA HIS A 231 3.85 -16.08 -37.50
C HIS A 231 2.68 -15.79 -36.55
N GLN A 232 2.95 -15.65 -35.25
CA GLN A 232 1.92 -15.36 -34.23
C GLN A 232 2.46 -14.31 -33.25
N VAL A 233 1.58 -13.44 -32.77
CA VAL A 233 1.93 -12.32 -31.89
C VAL A 233 1.86 -12.73 -30.40
N ARG A 234 0.98 -13.68 -30.07
CA ARG A 234 0.80 -14.21 -28.71
C ARG A 234 1.72 -15.40 -28.44
N ILE A 235 2.25 -15.47 -27.22
CA ILE A 235 3.01 -16.64 -26.75
C ILE A 235 2.04 -17.79 -26.49
N ALA A 236 2.35 -18.97 -27.04
CA ALA A 236 1.55 -20.16 -26.85
C ALA A 236 1.79 -20.81 -25.47
N ASP A 237 0.84 -21.63 -25.04
CA ASP A 237 0.91 -22.34 -23.75
C ASP A 237 2.18 -23.19 -23.66
N GLY A 238 2.88 -23.13 -22.53
CA GLY A 238 4.15 -23.83 -22.32
C GLY A 238 5.30 -23.43 -23.27
N ARG A 239 5.28 -22.23 -23.85
CA ARG A 239 6.32 -21.78 -24.78
C ARG A 239 7.18 -20.61 -24.32
N ALA A 240 6.86 -19.96 -23.20
CA ALA A 240 7.66 -18.84 -22.69
C ALA A 240 9.09 -19.28 -22.34
N ASP A 241 10.08 -18.54 -22.80
CA ASP A 241 11.49 -18.72 -22.42
C ASP A 241 11.82 -17.93 -21.14
N ALA A 242 11.24 -16.73 -21.03
CA ALA A 242 11.42 -15.89 -19.86
C ALA A 242 10.14 -15.16 -19.45
N VAL A 243 10.07 -14.80 -18.17
CA VAL A 243 9.03 -13.94 -17.60
C VAL A 243 9.68 -12.87 -16.74
N VAL A 244 9.35 -11.61 -17.00
CA VAL A 244 9.63 -10.49 -16.10
C VAL A 244 8.31 -10.09 -15.44
N ALA A 245 8.08 -10.62 -14.24
CA ALA A 245 6.93 -10.29 -13.41
C ALA A 245 7.23 -9.02 -12.59
N CYS A 246 6.88 -7.86 -13.15
CA CYS A 246 6.96 -6.55 -12.51
C CYS A 246 6.06 -6.42 -11.26
N ASP A 247 5.07 -7.30 -11.13
CA ASP A 247 4.21 -7.44 -9.95
C ASP A 247 3.84 -8.91 -9.74
N VAL A 248 3.84 -9.39 -8.49
CA VAL A 248 3.60 -10.81 -8.16
C VAL A 248 2.17 -11.23 -8.48
N VAL A 249 1.19 -10.37 -8.22
CA VAL A 249 -0.24 -10.71 -8.41
C VAL A 249 -0.52 -10.92 -9.89
N VAL A 250 -0.05 -10.01 -10.75
CA VAL A 250 -0.23 -10.14 -12.21
C VAL A 250 0.68 -11.24 -12.78
N GLY A 251 1.91 -11.38 -12.29
CA GLY A 251 2.82 -12.46 -12.69
C GLY A 251 2.28 -13.86 -12.41
N THR A 252 1.37 -13.99 -11.43
CA THR A 252 0.67 -15.25 -11.07
C THR A 252 -0.76 -15.34 -11.59
N ASP A 253 -1.18 -14.42 -12.47
CA ASP A 253 -2.46 -14.55 -13.19
C ASP A 253 -2.48 -15.88 -13.97
N PRO A 254 -3.61 -16.62 -14.00
CA PRO A 254 -3.71 -17.87 -14.77
C PRO A 254 -3.29 -17.74 -16.24
N ARG A 255 -3.45 -16.57 -16.87
CA ARG A 255 -2.96 -16.29 -18.23
C ARG A 255 -1.43 -16.28 -18.31
N CYS A 256 -0.74 -15.81 -17.27
CA CYS A 256 0.71 -15.85 -17.16
C CYS A 256 1.21 -17.27 -16.86
N ILE A 257 0.57 -17.97 -15.92
CA ILE A 257 0.96 -19.34 -15.56
C ILE A 257 0.85 -20.30 -16.75
N ARG A 258 -0.18 -20.16 -17.60
CA ARG A 258 -0.38 -21.04 -18.78
C ARG A 258 0.77 -21.06 -19.79
N VAL A 259 1.51 -19.96 -19.93
CA VAL A 259 2.62 -19.90 -20.90
C VAL A 259 3.92 -20.47 -20.34
N LEU A 260 3.98 -20.77 -19.04
CA LEU A 260 5.17 -21.29 -18.38
C LEU A 260 5.44 -22.74 -18.77
N ALA A 261 6.72 -23.06 -18.92
CA ALA A 261 7.23 -24.39 -19.21
C ALA A 261 8.19 -24.84 -18.11
N LYS A 262 7.86 -25.98 -17.50
CA LYS A 262 8.70 -26.62 -16.48
C LYS A 262 10.10 -26.90 -17.04
N ASN A 263 11.13 -26.57 -16.26
CA ASN A 263 12.54 -26.75 -16.60
C ASN A 263 13.02 -26.00 -17.86
N ARG A 264 12.23 -25.05 -18.39
CA ARG A 264 12.62 -24.19 -19.52
C ARG A 264 12.49 -22.72 -19.16
N THR A 265 11.31 -22.28 -18.74
CA THR A 265 11.06 -20.86 -18.47
C THR A 265 11.88 -20.39 -17.28
N ARG A 266 12.50 -19.21 -17.38
CA ARG A 266 13.10 -18.49 -16.26
C ARG A 266 12.23 -17.31 -15.86
N VAL A 267 12.06 -17.08 -14.55
CA VAL A 267 11.17 -16.05 -14.01
C VAL A 267 11.97 -15.10 -13.15
N LEU A 268 11.94 -13.82 -13.49
CA LEU A 268 12.34 -12.73 -12.61
C LEU A 268 11.07 -12.12 -12.01
N VAL A 269 10.95 -12.13 -10.68
CA VAL A 269 9.77 -11.60 -9.98
C VAL A 269 10.12 -10.47 -9.03
N ASN A 270 9.35 -9.39 -9.12
CA ASN A 270 9.44 -8.26 -8.22
C ASN A 270 8.66 -8.52 -6.93
N HIS A 271 9.36 -8.74 -5.82
CA HIS A 271 8.77 -9.00 -4.50
C HIS A 271 8.48 -7.69 -3.78
N THR A 272 7.54 -6.91 -4.30
CA THR A 272 7.01 -5.74 -3.60
C THR A 272 5.49 -5.83 -3.63
N GLU A 273 4.86 -5.69 -2.45
CA GLU A 273 3.42 -5.59 -2.38
C GLU A 273 2.95 -4.23 -2.93
N ILE A 274 2.23 -4.27 -4.05
CA ILE A 274 1.60 -3.11 -4.66
C ILE A 274 0.09 -3.24 -4.47
N PRO A 275 -0.61 -2.20 -3.97
CA PRO A 275 -2.06 -2.22 -3.81
C PRO A 275 -2.79 -2.58 -5.11
N SER A 276 -3.63 -3.61 -5.05
CA SER A 276 -4.61 -3.93 -6.09
C SER A 276 -5.96 -3.26 -5.81
N GLY A 277 -6.89 -3.33 -6.76
CA GLY A 277 -8.26 -2.86 -6.54
C GLY A 277 -8.95 -3.55 -5.34
N GLN A 278 -8.63 -4.81 -5.07
CA GLN A 278 -9.17 -5.56 -3.94
C GLN A 278 -8.72 -4.98 -2.59
N PHE A 279 -7.47 -4.52 -2.50
CA PHE A 279 -6.94 -3.89 -1.28
C PHE A 279 -7.69 -2.60 -0.91
N VAL A 280 -8.25 -1.91 -1.90
CA VAL A 280 -9.03 -0.69 -1.68
C VAL A 280 -10.37 -1.00 -1.02
N GLN A 281 -10.96 -2.16 -1.33
CA GLN A 281 -12.23 -2.63 -0.76
C GLN A 281 -12.03 -3.36 0.57
N ASN A 282 -11.00 -4.20 0.67
CA ASN A 282 -10.68 -4.96 1.87
C ASN A 282 -9.36 -4.49 2.49
N ARG A 283 -9.47 -3.84 3.65
CA ARG A 283 -8.31 -3.28 4.38
C ARG A 283 -7.28 -4.33 4.83
N ASN A 284 -7.72 -5.58 4.97
CA ASN A 284 -6.93 -6.72 5.42
C ASN A 284 -6.50 -7.64 4.26
N ALA A 285 -6.80 -7.28 3.01
CA ALA A 285 -6.43 -8.10 1.86
C ALA A 285 -4.93 -8.44 1.89
N ASP A 286 -4.63 -9.73 2.00
CA ASP A 286 -3.29 -10.27 1.83
C ASP A 286 -3.18 -10.82 0.41
N ILE A 287 -2.10 -10.48 -0.28
CA ILE A 287 -1.83 -11.02 -1.60
C ILE A 287 -1.19 -12.41 -1.54
N HIS A 288 -0.89 -12.94 -0.35
CA HIS A 288 -0.23 -14.24 -0.14
C HIS A 288 1.03 -14.35 -1.00
N ILE A 289 1.90 -13.33 -0.91
CA ILE A 289 3.02 -13.13 -1.83
C ILE A 289 3.96 -14.35 -1.89
N ASN A 290 4.17 -15.02 -0.74
CA ASN A 290 5.01 -16.21 -0.64
C ASN A 290 4.39 -17.42 -1.34
N GLU A 291 3.10 -17.68 -1.11
CA GLU A 291 2.38 -18.77 -1.78
C GLU A 291 2.35 -18.58 -3.30
N ARG A 292 2.21 -17.34 -3.77
CA ARG A 292 2.30 -16.98 -5.19
C ARG A 292 3.68 -17.27 -5.78
N ILE A 293 4.74 -16.95 -5.04
CA ILE A 293 6.11 -17.26 -5.44
C ILE A 293 6.34 -18.77 -5.48
N ASP A 294 5.82 -19.50 -4.50
CA ASP A 294 5.92 -20.96 -4.47
C ASP A 294 5.13 -21.60 -5.62
N SER A 295 4.00 -21.02 -6.02
CA SER A 295 3.29 -21.40 -7.25
C SER A 295 4.14 -21.21 -8.51
N LEU A 296 4.89 -20.10 -8.62
CA LEU A 296 5.82 -19.90 -9.74
C LEU A 296 6.94 -20.95 -9.72
N ARG A 297 7.55 -21.19 -8.56
CA ARG A 297 8.58 -22.21 -8.37
C ARG A 297 8.08 -23.61 -8.75
N GLY A 298 6.85 -23.94 -8.38
CA GLY A 298 6.20 -25.19 -8.76
C GLY A 298 5.97 -25.33 -10.27
N ALA A 299 5.65 -24.22 -10.95
CA ALA A 299 5.39 -24.20 -12.39
C ALA A 299 6.67 -24.33 -13.25
N VAL A 300 7.77 -23.66 -12.87
CA VAL A 300 9.00 -23.62 -13.69
C VAL A 300 10.18 -24.44 -13.17
N GLY A 301 10.21 -24.74 -11.86
CA GLY A 301 11.38 -25.27 -11.16
C GLY A 301 11.97 -24.23 -10.18
N GLY A 302 12.35 -24.66 -8.98
CA GLY A 302 12.74 -23.74 -7.90
C GLY A 302 13.98 -22.89 -8.18
N ASP A 303 14.95 -23.44 -8.92
CA ASP A 303 16.20 -22.81 -9.35
C ASP A 303 16.02 -21.79 -10.49
N ARG A 304 14.81 -21.70 -11.06
CA ARG A 304 14.50 -20.83 -12.20
C ARG A 304 13.70 -19.58 -11.84
N VAL A 305 13.46 -19.35 -10.56
CA VAL A 305 12.77 -18.15 -10.05
C VAL A 305 13.76 -17.28 -9.28
N GLU A 306 14.08 -16.12 -9.84
CA GLU A 306 14.87 -15.08 -9.19
C GLU A 306 13.96 -13.99 -8.63
N ILE A 307 14.22 -13.57 -7.39
CA ILE A 307 13.36 -12.65 -6.64
C ILE A 307 14.14 -11.37 -6.34
N VAL A 308 13.55 -10.21 -6.62
CA VAL A 308 14.16 -8.92 -6.33
C VAL A 308 13.14 -7.92 -5.82
N GLN A 309 13.52 -7.04 -4.89
CA GLN A 309 12.65 -5.97 -4.37
C GLN A 309 12.89 -4.66 -5.13
N ALA A 310 12.59 -4.65 -6.44
CA ALA A 310 12.98 -3.55 -7.34
C ALA A 310 12.42 -2.19 -6.89
N ASN A 311 11.17 -2.15 -6.43
CA ASN A 311 10.56 -0.90 -5.93
C ASN A 311 11.26 -0.37 -4.69
N VAL A 312 11.58 -1.23 -3.72
CA VAL A 312 12.28 -0.83 -2.50
C VAL A 312 13.67 -0.29 -2.84
N LEU A 313 14.40 -0.99 -3.72
CA LEU A 313 15.73 -0.56 -4.17
C LEU A 313 15.68 0.79 -4.90
N MET A 314 14.76 0.98 -5.85
CA MET A 314 14.67 2.23 -6.60
C MET A 314 14.11 3.40 -5.78
N GLU A 315 13.23 3.15 -4.81
CA GLU A 315 12.82 4.14 -3.82
C GLU A 315 14.02 4.62 -3.01
N ARG A 316 14.86 3.71 -2.51
CA ARG A 316 16.03 4.04 -1.68
C ARG A 316 17.18 4.66 -2.45
N ILE A 317 17.48 4.16 -3.65
CA ILE A 317 18.65 4.55 -4.45
C ILE A 317 18.37 5.78 -5.32
N MET A 318 17.16 5.88 -5.89
CA MET A 318 16.81 6.94 -6.84
C MET A 318 15.71 7.87 -6.32
N GLY A 319 15.16 7.63 -5.14
CA GLY A 319 14.07 8.43 -4.56
C GLY A 319 12.73 8.24 -5.29
N ASN A 320 12.62 7.22 -6.15
CA ASN A 320 11.45 7.08 -7.02
C ASN A 320 11.23 5.64 -7.52
N THR A 321 10.03 5.10 -7.24
CA THR A 321 9.62 3.75 -7.65
C THR A 321 9.30 3.62 -9.15
N VAL A 322 9.16 4.71 -9.91
CA VAL A 322 8.82 4.62 -11.36
C VAL A 322 9.92 3.95 -12.19
N TYR A 323 11.15 3.89 -11.68
CA TYR A 323 12.30 3.30 -12.36
C TYR A 323 12.42 1.79 -12.14
N SER A 324 11.58 1.19 -11.29
CA SER A 324 11.64 -0.24 -10.91
C SER A 324 11.54 -1.19 -12.10
N ASN A 325 10.71 -0.86 -13.09
CA ASN A 325 10.53 -1.71 -14.27
C ASN A 325 11.75 -1.65 -15.22
N VAL A 326 12.44 -0.51 -15.29
CA VAL A 326 13.69 -0.39 -16.06
C VAL A 326 14.87 -1.03 -15.31
N PHE A 327 14.86 -0.97 -13.98
CA PHE A 327 15.77 -1.76 -13.16
C PHE A 327 15.58 -3.27 -13.40
N LEU A 328 14.34 -3.77 -13.40
CA LEU A 328 14.05 -5.16 -13.72
C LEU A 328 14.49 -5.53 -15.14
N LEU A 329 14.32 -4.64 -16.12
CA LEU A 329 14.82 -4.81 -17.47
C LEU A 329 16.36 -4.98 -17.48
N GLY A 330 17.09 -4.17 -16.73
CA GLY A 330 18.54 -4.27 -16.60
C GLY A 330 18.99 -5.56 -15.94
N TYR A 331 18.31 -5.96 -14.87
CA TYR A 331 18.55 -7.23 -14.17
C TYR A 331 18.32 -8.42 -15.11
N ALA A 332 17.17 -8.45 -15.78
CA ALA A 332 16.80 -9.50 -16.72
C ALA A 332 17.79 -9.57 -17.90
N TRP A 333 18.22 -8.43 -18.43
CA TRP A 333 19.24 -8.38 -19.47
C TRP A 333 20.56 -9.00 -19.00
N GLN A 334 21.03 -8.63 -17.80
CA GLN A 334 22.28 -9.15 -17.22
C GLN A 334 22.21 -10.67 -16.98
N ARG A 335 21.02 -11.19 -16.67
CA ARG A 335 20.76 -12.63 -16.57
C ARG A 335 20.61 -13.35 -17.90
N GLY A 336 20.74 -12.66 -19.04
CA GLY A 336 20.58 -13.23 -20.38
C GLY A 336 19.13 -13.54 -20.75
N LEU A 337 18.15 -12.91 -20.11
CA LEU A 337 16.71 -13.13 -20.36
C LEU A 337 16.14 -12.26 -21.48
N ILE A 338 16.97 -11.47 -22.16
CA ILE A 338 16.55 -10.53 -23.19
C ILE A 338 17.54 -10.58 -24.36
N PRO A 339 17.15 -11.11 -25.54
CA PRO A 339 18.06 -11.42 -26.64
C PRO A 339 18.31 -10.20 -27.56
N VAL A 340 18.70 -9.07 -26.97
CA VAL A 340 19.14 -7.86 -27.68
C VAL A 340 20.41 -7.33 -27.04
N SER A 341 21.22 -6.54 -27.77
CA SER A 341 22.42 -5.94 -27.21
C SER A 341 22.10 -4.81 -26.23
N LEU A 342 23.00 -4.59 -25.27
CA LEU A 342 22.92 -3.44 -24.37
C LEU A 342 22.93 -2.12 -25.14
N LYS A 343 23.71 -2.02 -26.22
CA LYS A 343 23.81 -0.83 -27.07
C LYS A 343 22.44 -0.48 -27.68
N ALA A 344 21.71 -1.47 -28.18
CA ALA A 344 20.39 -1.26 -28.75
C ALA A 344 19.36 -0.87 -27.67
N LEU A 345 19.42 -1.46 -26.47
CA LEU A 345 18.58 -1.06 -25.34
C LEU A 345 18.83 0.38 -24.90
N LEU A 346 20.09 0.77 -24.73
CA LEU A 346 20.47 2.15 -24.40
C LEU A 346 19.96 3.12 -25.47
N LYS A 347 20.06 2.74 -26.76
CA LYS A 347 19.54 3.57 -27.85
C LYS A 347 18.01 3.66 -27.86
N ALA A 348 17.31 2.57 -27.55
CA ALA A 348 15.86 2.58 -27.40
C ALA A 348 15.40 3.51 -26.27
N ILE A 349 16.14 3.55 -25.15
CA ILE A 349 15.88 4.50 -24.04
C ILE A 349 16.05 5.95 -24.51
N GLU A 350 17.09 6.25 -25.29
CA GLU A 350 17.30 7.58 -25.87
C GLU A 350 16.16 7.99 -26.80
N LEU A 351 15.71 7.08 -27.67
CA LEU A 351 14.62 7.34 -28.62
C LEU A 351 13.26 7.53 -27.95
N ASN A 352 13.04 6.90 -26.79
CA ASN A 352 11.84 7.13 -25.97
C ASN A 352 11.78 8.57 -25.44
N GLY A 353 12.93 9.22 -25.22
CA GLY A 353 13.00 10.66 -24.94
C GLY A 353 12.56 11.11 -23.54
N VAL A 354 12.25 10.19 -22.62
CA VAL A 354 11.76 10.51 -21.27
C VAL A 354 12.79 10.12 -20.21
N ASN A 355 13.25 11.08 -19.40
CA ASN A 355 14.20 10.88 -18.29
C ASN A 355 15.36 9.94 -18.67
N ILE A 356 16.03 10.26 -19.78
CA ILE A 356 16.97 9.35 -20.46
C ILE A 356 18.07 8.90 -19.49
N GLU A 357 18.73 9.84 -18.83
CA GLU A 357 19.86 9.56 -17.93
C GLU A 357 19.44 8.75 -16.71
N GLU A 358 18.29 9.06 -16.10
CA GLU A 358 17.77 8.29 -14.97
C GLU A 358 17.38 6.87 -15.37
N ASN A 359 16.78 6.67 -16.55
CA ASN A 359 16.44 5.34 -17.05
C ASN A 359 17.69 4.52 -17.38
N LYS A 360 18.72 5.13 -17.99
CA LYS A 360 20.03 4.47 -18.20
C LYS A 360 20.64 4.06 -16.87
N ARG A 361 20.61 4.94 -15.86
CA ARG A 361 21.12 4.63 -14.52
C ARG A 361 20.33 3.52 -13.83
N ALA A 362 19.00 3.51 -13.96
CA ALA A 362 18.15 2.44 -13.43
C ALA A 362 18.47 1.09 -14.08
N LEU A 363 18.68 1.08 -15.40
CA LEU A 363 19.14 -0.11 -16.14
C LEU A 363 20.49 -0.61 -15.59
N SER A 364 21.45 0.29 -15.39
CA SER A 364 22.78 -0.05 -14.82
C SER A 364 22.69 -0.59 -13.39
N TRP A 365 21.87 0.01 -12.52
CA TRP A 365 21.60 -0.54 -11.19
C TRP A 365 20.98 -1.94 -11.24
N GLY A 366 20.06 -2.17 -12.18
CA GLY A 366 19.47 -3.47 -12.44
C GLY A 366 20.52 -4.52 -12.78
N ARG A 367 21.40 -4.19 -13.74
CA ARG A 367 22.51 -5.04 -14.14
C ARG A 367 23.45 -5.33 -12.97
N LEU A 368 23.89 -4.29 -12.26
CA LEU A 368 24.77 -4.43 -11.10
C LEU A 368 24.11 -5.29 -10.00
N SER A 369 22.81 -5.18 -9.79
CA SER A 369 22.11 -5.98 -8.77
C SER A 369 22.04 -7.47 -9.10
N ALA A 370 22.15 -7.86 -10.37
CA ALA A 370 22.19 -9.26 -10.77
C ALA A 370 23.53 -9.91 -10.38
N GLU A 371 24.63 -9.18 -10.44
CA GLU A 371 25.97 -9.70 -10.11
C GLU A 371 26.40 -9.39 -8.67
N GLU A 372 26.12 -8.18 -8.19
CA GLU A 372 26.58 -7.63 -6.91
C GLU A 372 25.41 -7.18 -6.01
N CYS A 373 24.47 -8.09 -5.74
CA CYS A 373 23.27 -7.80 -4.94
C CYS A 373 23.60 -7.19 -3.55
N SER A 374 24.67 -7.64 -2.90
CA SER A 374 25.10 -7.13 -1.59
C SER A 374 25.54 -5.66 -1.64
N TYR A 375 26.25 -5.25 -2.70
CA TYR A 375 26.63 -3.86 -2.92
C TYR A 375 25.41 -2.97 -3.13
N VAL A 376 24.48 -3.39 -4.01
CA VAL A 376 23.26 -2.62 -4.30
C VAL A 376 22.38 -2.50 -3.05
N THR A 377 22.26 -3.57 -2.27
CA THR A 377 21.53 -3.56 -0.99
C THR A 377 22.16 -2.60 0.03
N ARG A 378 23.50 -2.55 0.10
CA ARG A 378 24.23 -1.58 0.94
C ARG A 378 24.03 -0.15 0.47
N ALA A 379 24.11 0.09 -0.85
CA ALA A 379 23.88 1.40 -1.44
C ALA A 379 22.45 1.90 -1.15
N ALA A 380 21.47 0.99 -1.10
CA ALA A 380 20.10 1.29 -0.70
C ALA A 380 19.94 1.55 0.82
N GLY A 381 20.99 1.39 1.63
CA GLY A 381 20.90 1.46 3.09
C GLY A 381 20.06 0.35 3.70
N LEU A 382 19.96 -0.80 3.02
CA LEU A 382 19.17 -1.97 3.43
C LEU A 382 20.03 -3.09 4.01
N MET A 383 21.34 -2.88 4.17
CA MET A 383 22.16 -3.76 5.00
C MET A 383 21.88 -3.46 6.48
N ASP A 384 20.70 -3.84 6.95
CA ASP A 384 20.48 -4.16 8.35
C ASP A 384 20.70 -5.67 8.51
N GLU A 385 21.42 -6.07 9.56
CA GLU A 385 21.52 -7.49 9.94
C GLU A 385 20.11 -8.10 10.03
N PRO A 386 19.91 -9.37 9.63
CA PRO A 386 18.65 -10.05 9.84
C PRO A 386 18.32 -9.96 11.33
N LYS A 387 17.40 -9.06 11.68
CA LYS A 387 16.93 -8.95 13.05
C LYS A 387 16.26 -10.29 13.35
N PRO A 388 16.75 -11.06 14.32
CA PRO A 388 16.12 -12.32 14.66
C PRO A 388 14.64 -12.05 14.96
N ALA A 389 13.78 -13.04 14.68
CA ALA A 389 12.39 -12.96 15.10
C ALA A 389 12.38 -12.65 16.60
N LYS A 390 11.71 -11.55 16.98
CA LYS A 390 11.72 -11.12 18.38
C LYS A 390 11.20 -12.25 19.25
N SER A 391 11.94 -12.57 20.30
CA SER A 391 11.44 -13.52 21.29
C SER A 391 10.16 -12.96 21.94
N LEU A 392 9.35 -13.84 22.54
CA LEU A 392 8.17 -13.41 23.29
C LEU A 392 8.55 -12.39 24.39
N GLU A 393 9.69 -12.59 25.05
CA GLU A 393 10.22 -11.69 26.08
C GLU A 393 10.56 -10.31 25.50
N GLU A 394 11.21 -10.26 24.33
CA GLU A 394 11.51 -9.01 23.63
C GLU A 394 10.25 -8.27 23.20
N LEU A 395 9.22 -9.00 22.74
CA LEU A 395 7.92 -8.44 22.42
C LEU A 395 7.29 -7.79 23.66
N ILE A 396 7.20 -8.52 24.77
CA ILE A 396 6.61 -8.04 26.03
C ILE A 396 7.38 -6.82 26.55
N ALA A 397 8.71 -6.88 26.58
CA ALA A 397 9.56 -5.77 27.01
C ALA A 397 9.36 -4.53 26.14
N HIS A 398 9.30 -4.73 24.81
CA HIS A 398 9.08 -3.63 23.88
C HIS A 398 7.69 -2.99 24.06
N ARG A 399 6.62 -3.78 24.23
CA ARG A 399 5.27 -3.25 24.53
C ARG A 399 5.21 -2.53 25.86
N ALA A 400 5.85 -3.07 26.89
CA ALA A 400 5.90 -2.44 28.20
C ALA A 400 6.60 -1.08 28.14
N ASN A 401 7.75 -0.98 27.45
CA ASN A 401 8.46 0.29 27.25
C ASN A 401 7.60 1.35 26.54
N LEU A 402 6.81 0.93 25.55
CA LEU A 402 5.85 1.82 24.90
C LEU A 402 4.73 2.26 25.85
N LEU A 403 4.28 1.41 26.77
CA LEU A 403 3.29 1.78 27.80
C LEU A 403 3.86 2.74 28.85
N VAL A 404 5.15 2.65 29.18
CA VAL A 404 5.84 3.64 30.01
C VAL A 404 5.85 5.01 29.32
N ALA A 405 6.21 5.03 28.04
CA ALA A 405 6.18 6.25 27.23
C ALA A 405 4.76 6.81 27.11
N TYR A 406 3.77 5.94 26.90
CA TYR A 406 2.35 6.26 26.82
C TYR A 406 1.83 6.89 28.12
N GLN A 407 2.04 6.24 29.26
CA GLN A 407 1.54 6.67 30.58
C GLN A 407 2.70 6.73 31.60
N ASN A 408 3.02 5.60 32.23
CA ASN A 408 4.02 5.46 33.31
C ASN A 408 4.37 3.98 33.59
N GLU A 409 5.31 3.73 34.51
CA GLU A 409 5.76 2.39 34.89
C GLU A 409 4.64 1.52 35.48
N ASP A 410 3.81 2.07 36.38
CA ASP A 410 2.71 1.32 36.99
C ASP A 410 1.71 0.78 35.95
N TYR A 411 1.46 1.55 34.89
CA TYR A 411 0.59 1.14 33.81
C TYR A 411 1.22 0.02 32.96
N ALA A 412 2.53 0.09 32.72
CA ALA A 412 3.28 -0.97 32.06
C ALA A 412 3.34 -2.25 32.93
N GLN A 413 3.45 -2.11 34.25
CA GLN A 413 3.46 -3.26 35.16
C GLN A 413 2.14 -4.01 35.14
N LYS A 414 0.99 -3.31 35.15
CA LYS A 414 -0.34 -3.92 34.97
C LYS A 414 -0.50 -4.71 33.67
N TYR A 415 0.28 -4.38 32.64
CA TYR A 415 0.35 -5.15 31.41
C TYR A 415 1.22 -6.40 31.59
N ARG A 416 2.44 -6.25 32.14
CA ARG A 416 3.35 -7.37 32.39
C ARG A 416 2.72 -8.43 33.29
N ASP A 417 2.10 -8.02 34.40
CA ASP A 417 1.46 -8.93 35.35
C ASP A 417 0.35 -9.76 34.69
N PHE A 418 -0.45 -9.13 33.84
CA PHE A 418 -1.55 -9.82 33.16
C PHE A 418 -1.03 -10.80 32.10
N VAL A 419 -0.02 -10.40 31.32
CA VAL A 419 0.58 -11.28 30.31
C VAL A 419 1.29 -12.47 30.99
N ALA A 420 1.98 -12.25 32.11
CA ALA A 420 2.59 -13.33 32.88
C ALA A 420 1.56 -14.35 33.36
N LYS A 421 0.40 -13.90 33.89
CA LYS A 421 -0.71 -14.78 34.27
C LYS A 421 -1.21 -15.65 33.11
N VAL A 422 -1.28 -15.08 31.90
CA VAL A 422 -1.67 -15.83 30.69
C VAL A 422 -0.59 -16.83 30.30
N GLN A 423 0.67 -16.44 30.39
CA GLN A 423 1.81 -17.32 30.10
C GLN A 423 1.83 -18.55 31.00
N ASP A 424 1.65 -18.36 32.32
CA ASP A 424 1.58 -19.45 33.29
C ASP A 424 0.42 -20.40 32.98
N CYS A 425 -0.73 -19.85 32.59
CA CYS A 425 -1.91 -20.63 32.22
C CYS A 425 -1.69 -21.43 30.92
N GLU A 426 -1.17 -20.80 29.86
CA GLU A 426 -0.88 -21.46 28.58
C GLU A 426 0.14 -22.59 28.75
N GLN A 427 1.21 -22.35 29.51
CA GLN A 427 2.26 -23.34 29.78
C GLN A 427 1.74 -24.56 30.56
N SER A 428 0.71 -24.38 31.40
CA SER A 428 0.07 -25.49 32.11
C SER A 428 -0.70 -26.44 31.18
N VAL A 429 -1.16 -25.96 30.02
CA VAL A 429 -1.92 -26.72 29.02
C VAL A 429 -1.01 -27.21 27.88
N SER A 430 -0.06 -26.37 27.46
CA SER A 430 0.90 -26.60 26.38
C SER A 430 2.27 -26.08 26.82
N PRO A 431 3.16 -26.93 27.36
CA PRO A 431 4.44 -26.51 27.93
C PRO A 431 5.33 -25.67 27.00
N ASP A 432 5.31 -25.98 25.70
CA ASP A 432 6.07 -25.26 24.66
C ASP A 432 5.21 -24.21 23.92
N GLY A 433 3.95 -24.02 24.32
CA GLY A 433 2.99 -23.11 23.69
C GLY A 433 3.22 -21.65 24.07
N GLN A 434 3.16 -20.75 23.08
CA GLN A 434 3.29 -19.30 23.27
C GLN A 434 2.29 -18.48 22.45
N ALA A 435 1.40 -19.14 21.70
CA ALA A 435 0.56 -18.49 20.70
C ALA A 435 -0.52 -17.61 21.35
N LEU A 436 -1.10 -18.07 22.47
CA LEU A 436 -2.08 -17.29 23.21
C LEU A 436 -1.41 -16.11 23.90
N THR A 437 -0.27 -16.34 24.55
CA THR A 437 0.49 -15.29 25.23
C THR A 437 0.99 -14.22 24.25
N ASP A 438 1.51 -14.60 23.09
CA ASP A 438 1.91 -13.68 22.03
C ASP A 438 0.72 -12.81 21.55
N SER A 439 -0.44 -13.44 21.32
CA SER A 439 -1.66 -12.74 20.93
C SER A 439 -2.11 -11.76 22.00
N VAL A 440 -2.19 -12.20 23.26
CA VAL A 440 -2.57 -11.31 24.38
C VAL A 440 -1.56 -10.18 24.54
N ALA A 441 -0.26 -10.45 24.45
CA ALA A 441 0.78 -9.44 24.54
C ALA A 441 0.61 -8.35 23.47
N LYS A 442 0.25 -8.70 22.23
CA LYS A 442 0.00 -7.75 21.13
C LYS A 442 -1.29 -6.95 21.34
N TYR A 443 -2.39 -7.63 21.63
CA TYR A 443 -3.72 -7.02 21.58
C TYR A 443 -4.14 -6.36 22.88
N LEU A 444 -3.66 -6.83 24.04
CA LEU A 444 -3.80 -6.09 25.29
C LEU A 444 -3.06 -4.75 25.20
N TYR A 445 -1.84 -4.75 24.69
CA TYR A 445 -1.08 -3.52 24.45
C TYR A 445 -1.87 -2.57 23.52
N LYS A 446 -2.40 -3.07 22.39
CA LYS A 446 -3.17 -2.25 21.43
C LYS A 446 -4.36 -1.55 22.11
N LEU A 447 -5.09 -2.25 22.98
CA LEU A 447 -6.22 -1.68 23.70
C LEU A 447 -5.77 -0.73 24.81
N MET A 448 -4.69 -1.04 25.52
CA MET A 448 -4.15 -0.21 26.60
C MET A 448 -3.51 1.09 26.09
N ALA A 449 -2.93 1.07 24.89
CA ALA A 449 -2.31 2.22 24.22
C ALA A 449 -3.24 2.80 23.14
N TYR A 450 -4.53 2.99 23.47
CA TYR A 450 -5.47 3.63 22.56
C TYR A 450 -5.03 5.07 22.24
N LYS A 451 -5.15 5.45 20.95
CA LYS A 451 -4.61 6.70 20.42
C LYS A 451 -5.50 7.90 20.69
N ASP A 452 -5.49 8.33 21.95
CA ASP A 452 -6.16 9.55 22.38
C ASP A 452 -5.40 10.82 21.99
N GLU A 453 -5.91 11.99 22.39
CA GLU A 453 -5.31 13.27 22.03
C GLU A 453 -3.87 13.41 22.53
N TYR A 454 -3.59 12.90 23.73
CA TYR A 454 -2.24 12.92 24.32
C TYR A 454 -1.27 12.01 23.57
N GLU A 455 -1.70 10.80 23.19
CA GLU A 455 -0.86 9.86 22.47
C GLU A 455 -0.64 10.29 21.03
N VAL A 456 -1.68 10.75 20.32
CA VAL A 456 -1.53 11.33 18.99
C VAL A 456 -0.56 12.50 19.03
N ALA A 457 -0.66 13.37 20.04
CA ALA A 457 0.27 14.47 20.23
C ALA A 457 1.71 14.00 20.46
N ARG A 458 1.92 12.97 21.30
CA ARG A 458 3.23 12.35 21.52
C ARG A 458 3.82 11.79 20.23
N LEU A 459 3.03 11.02 19.46
CA LEU A 459 3.45 10.37 18.21
C LEU A 459 3.77 11.36 17.07
N TYR A 460 3.30 12.60 17.17
CA TYR A 460 3.72 13.67 16.27
C TYR A 460 4.99 14.38 16.75
N THR A 461 5.28 14.38 18.05
CA THR A 461 6.26 15.27 18.68
C THR A 461 7.43 14.56 19.36
N ASP A 462 7.48 13.24 19.31
CA ASP A 462 8.59 12.40 19.79
C ASP A 462 9.85 12.47 18.92
N GLY A 463 9.77 13.14 17.77
CA GLY A 463 10.87 13.37 16.83
C GLY A 463 10.90 12.40 15.64
N ASP A 464 10.26 11.22 15.78
CA ASP A 464 10.24 10.20 14.73
C ASP A 464 9.52 10.69 13.46
N PHE A 465 8.39 11.38 13.65
CA PHE A 465 7.62 12.00 12.58
C PHE A 465 8.45 13.00 11.75
N LEU A 466 9.15 13.93 12.41
CA LEU A 466 9.96 14.94 11.73
C LEU A 466 11.17 14.32 11.03
N ARG A 467 11.79 13.28 11.63
CA ARG A 467 12.87 12.51 11.00
C ARG A 467 12.40 11.87 9.69
N LYS A 468 11.27 11.16 9.70
CA LYS A 468 10.69 10.53 8.50
C LYS A 468 10.27 11.54 7.43
N LEU A 469 9.75 12.70 7.84
CA LEU A 469 9.50 13.81 6.92
C LEU A 469 10.80 14.28 6.26
N GLY A 470 11.88 14.47 7.01
CA GLY A 470 13.20 14.87 6.49
C GLY A 470 13.94 13.77 5.69
N GLU A 471 13.50 12.52 5.79
CA GLU A 471 13.93 11.41 4.91
C GLU A 471 13.19 11.43 3.58
N THR A 472 11.94 11.90 3.57
CA THR A 472 11.06 11.90 2.38
C THR A 472 11.11 13.21 1.59
N PHE A 473 11.22 14.34 2.28
CA PHE A 473 11.11 15.68 1.70
C PHE A 473 12.34 16.54 1.98
N GLU A 474 12.63 17.45 1.06
CA GLU A 474 13.67 18.47 1.14
C GLU A 474 13.12 19.86 0.79
N GLY A 475 13.90 20.89 1.13
CA GLY A 475 13.52 22.30 0.93
C GLY A 475 12.69 22.87 2.08
N ASP A 476 12.29 24.13 1.92
CA ASP A 476 11.44 24.82 2.88
C ASP A 476 9.98 24.42 2.66
N TYR A 477 9.36 23.81 3.66
CA TYR A 477 7.97 23.38 3.58
C TYR A 477 7.14 23.74 4.81
N GLN A 478 5.85 23.92 4.59
CA GLN A 478 4.86 24.13 5.64
C GLN A 478 4.02 22.88 5.85
N LEU A 479 3.63 22.64 7.10
CA LEU A 479 2.83 21.48 7.48
C LEU A 479 1.40 21.94 7.77
N THR A 480 0.42 21.26 7.17
CA THR A 480 -0.99 21.43 7.51
C THR A 480 -1.58 20.11 8.00
N PHE A 481 -2.06 20.10 9.23
CA PHE A 481 -2.66 18.96 9.91
C PHE A 481 -4.16 18.90 9.63
N HIS A 482 -4.69 17.68 9.44
CA HIS A 482 -6.11 17.45 9.16
C HIS A 482 -6.76 16.68 10.31
N MET A 483 -7.47 17.40 11.18
CA MET A 483 -8.00 16.83 12.42
C MET A 483 -9.44 17.29 12.66
N ALA A 484 -10.18 16.54 13.48
CA ALA A 484 -11.52 16.86 13.92
C ALA A 484 -11.56 16.91 15.45
N PRO A 485 -10.97 17.95 16.11
CA PRO A 485 -10.89 17.99 17.56
C PRO A 485 -12.29 18.00 18.20
N PRO A 486 -12.59 17.11 19.17
CA PRO A 486 -13.94 16.95 19.73
C PRO A 486 -14.54 18.24 20.31
N ILE A 487 -13.70 19.07 20.95
CA ILE A 487 -14.13 20.30 21.65
C ILE A 487 -14.61 21.39 20.68
N PHE A 488 -14.07 21.41 19.45
CA PHE A 488 -14.29 22.50 18.50
C PHE A 488 -15.19 22.13 17.32
N ASN A 489 -15.63 20.87 17.24
CA ASN A 489 -16.34 20.36 16.07
C ASN A 489 -17.85 20.31 16.30
N ARG A 490 -18.57 21.25 15.69
CA ARG A 490 -20.04 21.31 15.69
C ARG A 490 -20.65 21.10 14.30
N GLU A 491 -19.82 20.99 13.27
CA GLU A 491 -20.25 20.82 11.88
C GLU A 491 -20.11 19.36 11.46
N LEU A 492 -21.03 18.91 10.61
CA LEU A 492 -20.96 17.60 9.96
C LEU A 492 -20.53 17.74 8.49
N ASP A 493 -19.88 16.72 7.96
CA ASP A 493 -19.61 16.57 6.53
C ASP A 493 -20.81 15.96 5.78
N ALA A 494 -20.67 15.75 4.47
CA ALA A 494 -21.72 15.19 3.62
C ALA A 494 -22.14 13.76 4.04
N ASP A 495 -21.26 13.02 4.70
CA ASP A 495 -21.52 11.67 5.22
C ASP A 495 -22.13 11.70 6.64
N GLY A 496 -22.41 12.90 7.19
CA GLY A 496 -22.90 13.08 8.56
C GLY A 496 -21.84 12.86 9.64
N ARG A 497 -20.55 12.84 9.28
CA ARG A 497 -19.43 12.67 10.23
C ARG A 497 -18.93 14.03 10.71
N PRO A 498 -18.27 14.14 11.88
CA PRO A 498 -17.68 15.40 12.31
C PRO A 498 -16.69 15.95 11.28
N LYS A 499 -16.87 17.20 10.85
CA LYS A 499 -16.11 17.78 9.74
C LYS A 499 -14.64 17.96 10.12
N LYS A 500 -13.72 17.41 9.32
CA LYS A 500 -12.28 17.64 9.51
C LYS A 500 -11.91 19.08 9.16
N ARG A 501 -11.04 19.67 9.96
CA ARG A 501 -10.51 21.03 9.80
C ARG A 501 -9.00 20.99 9.57
N GLN A 502 -8.51 22.03 8.90
CA GLN A 502 -7.09 22.23 8.61
C GLN A 502 -6.46 23.12 9.69
N PHE A 503 -5.30 22.71 10.18
CA PHE A 503 -4.51 23.47 11.14
C PHE A 503 -3.09 23.63 10.62
N GLY A 504 -2.58 24.84 10.56
CA GLY A 504 -1.22 25.11 10.06
C GLY A 504 -0.11 24.63 11.01
N SER A 505 1.13 24.98 10.67
CA SER A 505 2.36 24.52 11.35
C SER A 505 2.40 24.78 12.86
N TRP A 506 1.67 25.80 13.36
CA TRP A 506 1.54 26.09 14.79
C TRP A 506 1.01 24.90 15.62
N MET A 507 0.25 24.00 14.98
CA MET A 507 -0.32 22.81 15.63
C MET A 507 0.78 21.91 16.21
N MET A 508 1.98 21.87 15.64
CA MET A 508 3.11 21.13 16.22
C MET A 508 3.46 21.60 17.63
N VAL A 509 3.42 22.91 17.87
CA VAL A 509 3.69 23.49 19.20
C VAL A 509 2.56 23.12 20.15
N ALA A 510 1.31 23.21 19.71
CA ALA A 510 0.15 22.83 20.51
C ALA A 510 0.18 21.34 20.92
N LEU A 511 0.47 20.44 19.98
CA LEU A 511 0.65 19.02 20.25
C LEU A 511 1.82 18.78 21.22
N LYS A 512 2.94 19.50 21.05
CA LYS A 512 4.10 19.34 21.95
C LYS A 512 3.77 19.73 23.39
N VAL A 513 2.95 20.76 23.57
CA VAL A 513 2.44 21.15 24.88
C VAL A 513 1.47 20.09 25.40
N LEU A 514 0.51 19.65 24.58
CA LEU A 514 -0.48 18.65 24.96
C LEU A 514 0.15 17.33 25.40
N ALA A 515 1.18 16.84 24.69
CA ALA A 515 1.88 15.60 25.02
C ALA A 515 2.49 15.59 26.43
N ARG A 516 2.82 16.76 27.00
CA ARG A 516 3.35 16.88 28.38
C ARG A 516 2.29 16.67 29.46
N PHE A 517 1.01 16.82 29.11
CA PHE A 517 -0.11 16.65 30.04
C PHE A 517 -0.66 15.22 30.08
N LYS A 518 0.09 14.23 29.57
CA LYS A 518 -0.30 12.81 29.61
C LYS A 518 -0.63 12.30 31.01
N SER A 519 -0.04 12.88 32.06
CA SER A 519 -0.28 12.52 33.46
C SER A 519 -1.73 12.78 33.89
N ILE A 520 -2.42 13.69 33.19
CA ILE A 520 -3.81 14.06 33.47
C ILE A 520 -4.79 13.04 32.87
N ARG A 521 -4.38 12.26 31.86
CA ARG A 521 -5.22 11.27 31.15
C ARG A 521 -6.06 10.42 32.10
N GLY A 522 -7.37 10.39 31.88
CA GLY A 522 -8.32 9.57 32.63
C GLY A 522 -8.65 10.10 34.04
N SER A 523 -8.03 11.20 34.48
CA SER A 523 -8.37 11.84 35.76
C SER A 523 -9.64 12.69 35.67
N ALA A 524 -10.17 13.14 36.80
CA ALA A 524 -11.37 13.99 36.83
C ALA A 524 -11.18 15.37 36.16
N ILE A 525 -9.93 15.84 36.08
CA ILE A 525 -9.55 17.13 35.46
C ILE A 525 -9.17 16.99 33.98
N ASP A 526 -9.21 15.78 33.41
CA ASP A 526 -9.00 15.57 31.98
C ASP A 526 -10.25 15.99 31.19
N PRO A 527 -10.17 17.02 30.32
CA PRO A 527 -11.32 17.51 29.56
C PRO A 527 -11.83 16.49 28.55
N PHE A 528 -11.02 15.51 28.15
CA PHE A 528 -11.39 14.47 27.21
C PHE A 528 -12.05 13.26 27.87
N ASN A 529 -11.89 13.12 29.19
CA ASN A 529 -12.29 11.93 29.94
C ASN A 529 -13.79 11.59 29.82
N TYR A 530 -14.62 12.62 29.67
CA TYR A 530 -16.08 12.51 29.66
C TYR A 530 -16.67 12.22 28.27
N PHE A 531 -15.86 12.27 27.20
CA PHE A 531 -16.34 11.89 25.87
C PHE A 531 -16.72 10.41 25.82
N ALA A 532 -17.80 10.09 25.11
CA ALA A 532 -18.29 8.72 24.98
C ALA A 532 -17.20 7.77 24.43
N GLU A 533 -16.43 8.22 23.42
CA GLU A 533 -15.32 7.45 22.83
C GLU A 533 -14.26 7.06 23.88
N ARG A 534 -13.86 7.97 24.76
CA ARG A 534 -12.85 7.69 25.79
C ARG A 534 -13.36 6.73 26.86
N ARG A 535 -14.64 6.82 27.24
CA ARG A 535 -15.28 5.86 28.15
C ARG A 535 -15.30 4.47 27.54
N GLU A 536 -15.66 4.38 26.27
CA GLU A 536 -15.72 3.14 25.51
C GLU A 536 -14.35 2.47 25.39
N GLU A 537 -13.30 3.22 25.07
CA GLU A 537 -11.93 2.69 24.96
C GLU A 537 -11.43 2.10 26.28
N ARG A 538 -11.73 2.74 27.41
CA ARG A 538 -11.38 2.20 28.73
C ARG A 538 -12.21 0.97 29.08
N ALA A 539 -13.49 0.95 28.74
CA ALA A 539 -14.35 -0.22 28.92
C ALA A 539 -13.81 -1.42 28.13
N LEU A 540 -13.35 -1.23 26.89
CA LEU A 540 -12.77 -2.28 26.05
C LEU A 540 -11.56 -2.97 26.67
N ILE A 541 -10.73 -2.26 27.45
CA ILE A 541 -9.60 -2.87 28.17
C ILE A 541 -10.12 -3.87 29.22
N GLY A 542 -11.14 -3.47 29.99
CA GLY A 542 -11.78 -4.31 31.00
C GLY A 542 -12.53 -5.50 30.38
N ASP A 543 -13.28 -5.25 29.31
CA ASP A 543 -14.01 -6.28 28.56
C ASP A 543 -13.07 -7.33 28.01
N TYR A 544 -11.93 -6.91 27.44
CA TYR A 544 -10.92 -7.82 26.90
C TYR A 544 -10.22 -8.62 28.01
N ARG A 545 -9.85 -7.99 29.12
CA ARG A 545 -9.26 -8.70 30.26
C ARG A 545 -10.23 -9.76 30.79
N SER A 546 -11.50 -9.42 30.94
CA SER A 546 -12.54 -10.35 31.38
C SER A 546 -12.73 -11.51 30.40
N LEU A 547 -12.70 -11.24 29.09
CA LEU A 547 -12.70 -12.27 28.06
C LEU A 547 -11.51 -13.22 28.21
N ILE A 548 -10.28 -12.69 28.33
CA ILE A 548 -9.09 -13.55 28.47
C ILE A 548 -9.13 -14.35 29.77
N GLU A 549 -9.65 -13.78 30.87
CA GLU A 549 -9.85 -14.53 32.12
C GLU A 549 -10.87 -15.66 31.98
N GLU A 550 -11.95 -15.44 31.24
CA GLU A 550 -12.91 -16.49 30.89
C GLU A 550 -12.27 -17.59 30.05
N LEU A 551 -11.45 -17.23 29.04
CA LEU A 551 -10.72 -18.19 28.23
C LEU A 551 -9.73 -19.01 29.07
N MET A 552 -8.97 -18.38 29.98
CA MET A 552 -8.03 -19.07 30.87
C MET A 552 -8.73 -20.10 31.77
N ASN A 553 -9.93 -19.79 32.28
CA ASN A 553 -10.66 -20.71 33.15
C ASN A 553 -11.13 -21.99 32.43
N GLY A 554 -11.37 -21.92 31.12
CA GLY A 554 -11.84 -23.04 30.30
C GLY A 554 -10.78 -23.63 29.36
N LEU A 555 -9.53 -23.18 29.45
CA LEU A 555 -8.49 -23.51 28.49
C LEU A 555 -8.07 -24.98 28.57
N ASN A 556 -8.00 -25.64 27.42
CA ASN A 556 -7.46 -26.99 27.25
C ASN A 556 -6.80 -27.10 25.86
N GLN A 557 -6.20 -28.26 25.57
CA GLN A 557 -5.48 -28.46 24.31
C GLN A 557 -6.40 -28.39 23.07
N ASP A 558 -7.66 -28.82 23.19
CA ASP A 558 -8.60 -28.87 22.07
C ASP A 558 -9.14 -27.49 21.69
N ASN A 559 -9.24 -26.56 22.64
CA ASN A 559 -9.78 -25.22 22.42
C ASN A 559 -8.73 -24.10 22.38
N LEU A 560 -7.43 -24.42 22.55
CA LEU A 560 -6.33 -23.45 22.51
C LEU A 560 -6.32 -22.63 21.22
N ALA A 561 -6.51 -23.27 20.06
CA ALA A 561 -6.57 -22.57 18.77
C ALA A 561 -7.71 -21.54 18.71
N VAL A 562 -8.88 -21.89 19.26
CA VAL A 562 -10.03 -20.96 19.33
C VAL A 562 -9.74 -19.82 20.31
N ALA A 563 -9.10 -20.10 21.44
CA ALA A 563 -8.70 -19.06 22.40
C ALA A 563 -7.74 -18.04 21.78
N VAL A 564 -6.77 -18.50 20.97
CA VAL A 564 -5.87 -17.63 20.21
C VAL A 564 -6.66 -16.74 19.26
N GLU A 565 -7.60 -17.31 18.50
CA GLU A 565 -8.45 -16.52 17.60
C GLU A 565 -9.27 -15.47 18.36
N CYS A 566 -9.88 -15.83 19.50
CA CYS A 566 -10.58 -14.89 20.39
C CYS A 566 -9.65 -13.75 20.85
N ALA A 567 -8.41 -14.07 21.25
CA ALA A 567 -7.43 -13.09 21.69
C ALA A 567 -6.98 -12.14 20.56
N THR A 568 -7.13 -12.54 19.29
CA THR A 568 -6.77 -11.69 18.13
C THR A 568 -7.85 -10.69 17.73
N LEU A 569 -9.10 -10.87 18.18
CA LEU A 569 -10.25 -10.05 17.80
C LEU A 569 -10.08 -8.52 17.98
N PRO A 570 -9.36 -8.00 18.98
CA PRO A 570 -9.13 -6.56 19.10
C PRO A 570 -8.43 -5.94 17.87
N ASP A 571 -7.83 -6.73 17.00
CA ASP A 571 -7.31 -6.25 15.71
C ASP A 571 -8.40 -5.61 14.82
N GLN A 572 -9.66 -6.01 14.99
CA GLN A 572 -10.78 -5.45 14.24
C GLN A 572 -11.10 -4.01 14.68
N VAL A 573 -10.74 -3.63 15.90
CA VAL A 573 -10.95 -2.29 16.47
C VAL A 573 -9.87 -1.34 15.94
N ARG A 574 -10.16 -0.69 14.80
CA ARG A 574 -9.26 0.25 14.12
C ARG A 574 -10.02 1.50 13.69
N GLY A 575 -9.32 2.63 13.68
CA GLY A 575 -9.82 3.91 13.19
C GLY A 575 -10.05 4.91 14.32
N TYR A 576 -10.79 5.97 14.00
CA TYR A 576 -11.08 7.08 14.91
C TYR A 576 -12.56 7.45 14.82
N GLY A 577 -13.14 7.99 15.90
CA GLY A 577 -14.50 8.51 15.94
C GLY A 577 -15.52 7.54 15.32
N PRO A 578 -16.36 7.98 14.35
CA PRO A 578 -17.39 7.13 13.74
C PRO A 578 -16.86 5.85 13.08
N VAL A 579 -15.61 5.86 12.58
CA VAL A 579 -14.99 4.67 11.95
C VAL A 579 -14.65 3.63 13.02
N LYS A 580 -14.16 4.09 14.18
CA LYS A 580 -13.84 3.20 15.30
C LYS A 580 -15.12 2.66 15.94
N GLU A 581 -16.13 3.50 16.12
CA GLU A 581 -17.44 3.11 16.69
C GLU A 581 -18.07 1.95 15.90
N LYS A 582 -18.14 2.07 14.56
CA LYS A 582 -18.60 0.98 13.68
C LYS A 582 -17.75 -0.28 13.83
N SER A 583 -16.44 -0.13 13.99
CA SER A 583 -15.52 -1.25 14.16
C SER A 583 -15.70 -1.96 15.51
N ILE A 584 -16.07 -1.22 16.58
CA ILE A 584 -16.34 -1.77 17.91
C ILE A 584 -17.64 -2.59 17.89
N ILE A 585 -18.68 -2.13 17.20
CA ILE A 585 -19.93 -2.90 17.04
C ILE A 585 -19.63 -4.25 16.39
N LYS A 586 -18.92 -4.26 15.25
CA LYS A 586 -18.52 -5.50 14.57
C LYS A 586 -17.63 -6.38 15.44
N TYR A 587 -16.72 -5.80 16.23
CA TYR A 587 -15.89 -6.54 17.18
C TYR A 587 -16.73 -7.27 18.24
N ARG A 588 -17.78 -6.64 18.79
CA ARG A 588 -18.65 -7.26 19.79
C ARG A 588 -19.44 -8.43 19.21
N GLU A 589 -20.00 -8.26 18.01
CA GLU A 589 -20.70 -9.34 17.30
C GLU A 589 -19.79 -10.55 17.08
N LEU A 590 -18.55 -10.31 16.62
CA LEU A 590 -17.56 -11.37 16.44
C LEU A 590 -17.18 -12.01 17.79
N ARG A 591 -16.96 -11.21 18.83
CA ARG A 591 -16.62 -11.72 20.17
C ARG A 591 -17.64 -12.72 20.68
N GLU A 592 -18.93 -12.42 20.55
CA GLU A 592 -20.00 -13.34 20.98
C GLU A 592 -19.96 -14.66 20.20
N ALA A 593 -19.80 -14.58 18.86
CA ALA A 593 -19.73 -15.77 18.00
C ALA A 593 -18.51 -16.67 18.33
N TYR A 594 -17.34 -16.06 18.53
CA TYR A 594 -16.11 -16.80 18.85
C TYR A 594 -16.13 -17.39 20.25
N LEU A 595 -16.68 -16.66 21.23
CA LEU A 595 -16.84 -17.17 22.59
C LEU A 595 -17.82 -18.36 22.64
N HIS A 596 -18.91 -18.31 21.88
CA HIS A 596 -19.79 -19.46 21.72
C HIS A 596 -19.06 -20.69 21.16
N ARG A 597 -18.18 -20.50 20.16
CA ARG A 597 -17.36 -21.57 19.57
C ARG A 597 -16.34 -22.11 20.58
N PHE A 598 -15.76 -21.25 21.42
CA PHE A 598 -14.83 -21.67 22.47
C PHE A 598 -15.49 -22.60 23.49
N HIS A 599 -16.71 -22.28 23.91
CA HIS A 599 -17.51 -23.11 24.82
C HIS A 599 -18.08 -24.37 24.16
N ASN A 600 -18.26 -24.35 22.82
CA ASN A 600 -18.87 -25.44 22.06
C ASN A 600 -17.99 -25.82 20.85
N PRO A 601 -16.82 -26.42 21.04
CA PRO A 601 -15.87 -26.71 19.96
C PRO A 601 -16.42 -27.67 18.88
N SER A 602 -17.44 -28.47 19.21
CA SER A 602 -18.14 -29.36 18.26
C SER A 602 -19.17 -28.64 17.36
N SER A 603 -19.47 -27.37 17.63
CA SER A 603 -20.41 -26.57 16.82
C SER A 603 -19.66 -25.85 15.69
N VAL A 604 -19.87 -26.30 14.45
CA VAL A 604 -19.34 -25.61 13.26
C VAL A 604 -20.24 -24.40 12.98
N VAL A 605 -19.97 -23.27 13.63
CA VAL A 605 -20.58 -22.00 13.25
C VAL A 605 -19.77 -21.44 12.07
N GLN A 606 -20.29 -21.56 10.85
CA GLN A 606 -19.72 -20.85 9.70
C GLN A 606 -19.98 -19.36 9.87
N ILE A 607 -18.93 -18.61 10.22
CA ILE A 607 -18.94 -17.16 10.17
C ILE A 607 -18.83 -16.77 8.71
N GLN A 608 -19.96 -16.41 8.09
CA GLN A 608 -19.96 -15.79 6.77
C GLN A 608 -19.36 -14.39 6.92
N GLU A 609 -18.11 -14.20 6.49
CA GLU A 609 -17.58 -12.87 6.25
C GLU A 609 -18.41 -12.23 5.13
N VAL A 610 -19.33 -11.34 5.49
CA VAL A 610 -19.98 -10.47 4.51
C VAL A 610 -18.90 -9.52 3.97
N ALA A 611 -18.52 -9.76 2.72
CA ALA A 611 -17.48 -9.08 1.97
C ALA A 611 -17.74 -7.57 1.78
#